data_AF-A0A2N3HVY8-F1
#
_entry.id   AF-A0A2N3HVY8-F1
#
_cell.length_a   1.000
_cell.length_b   1.000
_cell.length_c   1.000
_cell.angle_alpha   90.00
_cell.angle_beta   90.00
_cell.angle_gamma   90.00
#
_symmetry.space_group_name_H-M   'P 1'
#
loop_
_entity.id
_entity.type
_entity.pdbx_description
1 polymer ?
#
loop_
_entity_poly.entity_id
_entity_poly.type
_entity_poly.pdbx_seq_one_letter_code
_entity_poly.pdbx_strand_id
1 'polypeptide(L)'
;MKGNRLSGSELHELGIKWVYKHIKEEFKILSVNIEFEKNPQILATKDDELHFIVVKTSTYPDIGSLSSSAAEEIIQHADKHKAKILFAHVGVANADTQDENEMQHPTKGGQYYINYTGLSIQPNILQNPNS
;
A
#
# COMPACT_ATOMS: atom_id res chain seq x y z
N MET A 1 -1.20 26.93 -6.06
CA MET A 1 -0.48 26.41 -7.25
C MET A 1 -0.92 24.96 -7.50
N LYS A 2 -1.74 24.69 -8.51
CA LYS A 2 -2.31 23.32 -8.76
C LYS A 2 -1.37 22.37 -9.53
N GLY A 3 -0.30 22.88 -10.14
CA GLY A 3 0.57 22.10 -11.03
C GLY A 3 1.65 21.22 -10.38
N ASN A 4 1.84 21.30 -9.05
CA ASN A 4 2.90 20.57 -8.35
C ASN A 4 2.39 19.44 -7.43
N ARG A 5 1.11 19.07 -7.49
CA ARG A 5 0.55 17.99 -6.65
C ARG A 5 1.02 16.62 -7.16
N LEU A 6 1.15 15.65 -6.26
CA LEU A 6 1.36 14.26 -6.65
C LEU A 6 0.13 13.74 -7.39
N SER A 7 0.35 13.09 -8.53
CA SER A 7 -0.67 12.27 -9.18
C SER A 7 -0.94 10.99 -8.40
N GLY A 8 -2.05 10.30 -8.69
CA GLY A 8 -2.36 9.00 -8.07
C GLY A 8 -1.24 7.97 -8.25
N SER A 9 -0.61 7.91 -9.44
CA SER A 9 0.52 7.01 -9.71
C SER A 9 1.76 7.38 -8.92
N GLU A 10 2.11 8.66 -8.81
CA GLU A 10 3.26 9.12 -8.03
C GLU A 10 3.06 8.88 -6.53
N LEU A 11 1.84 9.09 -6.04
CA LEU A 11 1.44 8.79 -4.68
C LEU A 11 1.55 7.27 -4.40
N HIS A 12 1.03 6.44 -5.30
CA HIS A 12 1.10 4.99 -5.19
C HIS A 12 2.55 4.49 -5.15
N GLU A 13 3.38 4.98 -6.08
CA GLU A 13 4.81 4.66 -6.14
C GLU A 13 5.55 5.11 -4.87
N LEU A 14 5.22 6.29 -4.34
CA LEU A 14 5.78 6.79 -3.07
C LEU A 14 5.49 5.83 -1.91
N GLY A 15 4.25 5.35 -1.79
CA GLY A 15 3.87 4.38 -0.76
C GLY A 15 4.59 3.04 -0.91
N ILE A 16 4.70 2.52 -2.14
CA ILE A 16 5.46 1.28 -2.41
C ILE A 16 6.93 1.44 -2.02
N LYS A 17 7.56 2.55 -2.40
CA LYS A 17 8.96 2.84 -2.05
C LYS A 17 9.15 2.91 -0.55
N TRP A 18 8.21 3.51 0.17
CA TRP A 18 8.27 3.60 1.63
C TRP A 18 8.19 2.20 2.25
N VAL A 19 7.20 1.39 1.85
CA VAL A 19 7.01 0.03 2.38
C VAL A 19 8.20 -0.85 2.06
N TYR A 20 8.69 -0.85 0.82
CA TYR A 20 9.89 -1.58 0.41
C TYR A 20 11.08 -1.26 1.32
N LYS A 21 11.34 0.02 1.59
CA LYS A 21 12.46 0.43 2.45
C LYS A 21 12.32 -0.06 3.89
N HIS A 22 11.09 -0.18 4.39
CA HIS A 22 10.81 -0.60 5.75
C HIS A 22 10.96 -2.12 5.94
N ILE A 23 10.64 -2.91 4.91
CA ILE A 23 10.58 -4.37 5.03
C ILE A 23 11.82 -5.09 4.46
N LYS A 24 12.64 -4.43 3.63
CA LYS A 24 13.76 -5.05 2.89
C LYS A 24 14.84 -5.68 3.78
N GLU A 25 14.91 -5.31 5.05
CA GLU A 25 15.88 -5.89 6.00
C GLU A 25 15.37 -7.19 6.62
N GLU A 26 14.05 -7.38 6.65
CA GLU A 26 13.38 -8.56 7.22
C GLU A 26 12.90 -9.55 6.15
N PHE A 27 12.65 -9.08 4.93
CA PHE A 27 12.10 -9.86 3.82
C PHE A 27 13.08 -9.89 2.66
N LYS A 28 13.25 -11.07 2.05
CA LYS A 28 13.92 -11.19 0.76
C LYS A 28 12.95 -10.82 -0.35
N ILE A 29 13.14 -9.65 -0.95
CA ILE A 29 12.27 -9.17 -2.03
C ILE A 29 12.58 -9.91 -3.33
N LEU A 30 11.56 -10.50 -3.94
CA LEU A 30 11.65 -11.21 -5.22
C LEU A 30 11.28 -10.30 -6.39
N SER A 31 10.23 -9.49 -6.24
CA SER A 31 9.83 -8.52 -7.25
C SER A 31 9.03 -7.36 -6.65
N VAL A 32 9.01 -6.24 -7.38
CA VAL A 32 8.20 -5.06 -7.07
C VAL A 32 7.46 -4.66 -8.35
N ASN A 33 6.17 -4.40 -8.23
CA ASN A 33 5.29 -3.92 -9.28
C ASN A 33 4.59 -2.63 -8.83
N ILE A 34 4.74 -1.57 -9.63
CA ILE A 34 4.17 -0.25 -9.36
C ILE A 34 2.85 0.00 -10.09
N GLU A 35 2.38 -0.96 -10.88
CA GLU A 35 1.09 -0.86 -11.56
C GLU A 35 -0.06 -0.91 -10.56
N PHE A 36 -0.88 0.15 -10.55
CA PHE A 36 -1.93 0.37 -9.55
C PHE A 36 -2.93 -0.78 -9.42
N GLU A 37 -3.34 -1.36 -10.54
CA GLU A 37 -4.36 -2.42 -10.63
C GLU A 37 -3.80 -3.83 -10.38
N LYS A 38 -2.47 -4.01 -10.35
CA LYS A 38 -1.87 -5.34 -10.24
C LYS A 38 -1.44 -5.62 -8.81
N ASN A 39 -2.05 -6.63 -8.20
CA ASN A 39 -1.68 -7.15 -6.89
C ASN A 39 -0.98 -8.52 -7.02
N PRO A 40 0.00 -8.84 -6.15
CA PRO A 40 0.57 -7.97 -5.12
C PRO A 40 1.54 -6.92 -5.70
N GLN A 41 1.75 -5.82 -4.97
CA GLN A 41 2.76 -4.82 -5.33
C GLN A 41 4.17 -5.30 -5.00
N ILE A 42 4.34 -6.09 -3.96
CA ILE A 42 5.64 -6.64 -3.57
C ILE A 42 5.49 -8.14 -3.36
N LEU A 43 6.33 -8.92 -4.05
CA LEU A 43 6.49 -10.34 -3.82
C LEU A 43 7.77 -10.56 -3.02
N ALA A 44 7.69 -11.27 -1.90
CA ALA A 44 8.84 -11.48 -1.03
C ALA A 44 8.81 -12.86 -0.37
N THR A 45 9.93 -13.28 0.21
CA THR A 45 9.99 -14.46 1.08
C THR A 45 10.57 -14.09 2.44
N LYS A 46 10.03 -14.71 3.49
CA LYS A 46 10.53 -14.62 4.86
C LYS A 46 10.32 -15.99 5.50
N ASP A 47 11.34 -16.53 6.16
CA ASP A 47 11.30 -17.85 6.82
C ASP A 47 10.76 -18.98 5.89
N ASP A 48 11.25 -19.02 4.65
CA ASP A 48 10.85 -19.96 3.58
C ASP A 48 9.37 -19.88 3.13
N GLU A 49 8.62 -18.88 3.60
CA GLU A 49 7.24 -18.65 3.19
C GLU A 49 7.13 -17.52 2.16
N LEU A 50 6.33 -17.75 1.12
CA LEU A 50 6.02 -16.75 0.10
C LEU A 50 5.02 -15.73 0.65
N HIS A 51 5.30 -14.45 0.46
CA HIS A 51 4.50 -13.35 0.94
C HIS A 51 4.09 -12.43 -0.20
N PHE A 52 2.78 -12.24 -0.32
CA PHE A 52 2.13 -11.29 -1.22
C PHE A 52 1.82 -10.03 -0.42
N ILE A 53 2.60 -8.97 -0.63
CA ILE A 53 2.42 -7.71 0.08
C ILE A 53 1.65 -6.74 -0.82
N VAL A 54 0.45 -6.42 -0.38
CA VAL A 54 -0.47 -5.50 -1.04
C VAL A 54 -0.31 -4.12 -0.43
N VAL A 55 0.12 -3.14 -1.22
CA VAL A 55 0.34 -1.76 -0.78
C VAL A 55 -0.78 -0.89 -1.31
N LYS A 56 -1.49 -0.20 -0.41
CA LYS A 56 -2.53 0.77 -0.75
C LYS A 56 -2.22 2.11 -0.12
N THR A 57 -2.16 3.13 -0.97
CA THR A 57 -1.75 4.49 -0.60
C THR A 57 -2.89 5.45 -0.84
N SER A 58 -3.15 6.35 0.11
CA SER A 58 -4.06 7.48 -0.05
C SER A 58 -3.47 8.74 0.58
N THR A 59 -4.12 9.88 0.39
CA THR A 59 -3.79 11.13 1.05
C THR A 59 -4.58 11.30 2.35
N TYR A 60 -4.04 12.05 3.30
CA TYR A 60 -4.77 12.42 4.53
C TYR A 60 -6.20 12.95 4.23
N PRO A 61 -7.21 12.62 5.05
CA PRO A 61 -7.15 11.76 6.24
C PRO A 61 -7.21 10.26 5.96
N ASP A 62 -7.39 9.88 4.70
CA ASP A 62 -7.62 8.50 4.30
C ASP A 62 -6.33 7.68 4.29
N ILE A 63 -6.51 6.37 4.44
CA ILE A 63 -5.50 5.35 4.17
C ILE A 63 -6.00 4.51 3.00
N GLY A 64 -5.10 4.11 2.10
CA GLY A 64 -5.52 3.34 0.92
C GLY A 64 -6.22 2.04 1.32
N SER A 65 -7.22 1.62 0.53
CA SER A 65 -7.99 0.39 0.75
C SER A 65 -8.02 -0.47 -0.52
N LEU A 66 -8.35 -1.75 -0.35
CA LEU A 66 -8.53 -2.70 -1.45
C LEU A 66 -10.03 -2.90 -1.70
N SER A 67 -10.45 -2.91 -2.97
CA SER A 67 -11.84 -3.23 -3.32
C SER A 67 -12.14 -4.72 -3.10
N SER A 68 -13.42 -5.07 -2.94
CA SER A 68 -13.83 -6.47 -2.74
C SER A 68 -13.46 -7.39 -3.92
N SER A 69 -13.52 -6.90 -5.16
CA SER A 69 -13.12 -7.69 -6.33
C SER A 69 -11.61 -7.96 -6.36
N ALA A 70 -10.81 -6.92 -6.12
CA ALA A 70 -9.35 -7.07 -6.08
C ALA A 70 -8.89 -7.91 -4.89
N ALA A 71 -9.65 -7.90 -3.78
CA ALA A 71 -9.48 -8.79 -2.65
C ALA A 71 -9.70 -10.26 -3.03
N GLU A 72 -10.80 -10.57 -3.70
CA GLU A 72 -11.08 -11.93 -4.15
C GLU A 72 -10.00 -12.45 -5.10
N GLU A 73 -9.57 -11.63 -6.06
CA GLU A 73 -8.51 -11.98 -7.01
C GLU A 73 -7.17 -12.27 -6.31
N ILE A 74 -6.75 -11.43 -5.36
CA ILE A 74 -5.47 -11.64 -4.66
C ILE A 74 -5.51 -12.86 -3.74
N ILE A 75 -6.68 -13.18 -3.16
CA ILE A 75 -6.88 -14.39 -2.35
C ILE A 75 -6.72 -15.64 -3.21
N GLN A 76 -7.42 -15.71 -4.35
CA GLN A 76 -7.30 -16.85 -5.27
C GLN A 76 -5.87 -17.01 -5.79
N HIS A 77 -5.19 -15.89 -6.08
CA HIS A 77 -3.80 -15.89 -6.51
C HIS A 77 -2.87 -16.41 -5.40
N ALA A 78 -3.02 -15.92 -4.17
CA ALA A 78 -2.21 -16.34 -3.04
C ALA A 78 -2.41 -17.83 -2.72
N ASP A 79 -3.65 -18.32 -2.72
CA ASP A 79 -3.98 -19.73 -2.45
C ASP A 79 -3.32 -20.67 -3.47
N LYS A 80 -3.39 -20.33 -4.75
CA LYS A 80 -2.74 -21.10 -5.82
C LYS A 80 -1.23 -21.20 -5.63
N HIS A 81 -0.61 -20.17 -5.05
CA HIS A 81 0.84 -20.08 -4.84
C HIS A 81 1.26 -20.42 -3.40
N LYS A 82 0.31 -20.81 -2.53
CA LYS A 82 0.52 -21.04 -1.09
C LYS A 82 1.23 -19.85 -0.40
N ALA A 83 0.86 -18.63 -0.80
CA ALA A 83 1.43 -17.42 -0.27
C ALA A 83 0.59 -16.84 0.88
N LYS A 84 1.24 -16.19 1.85
CA LYS A 84 0.57 -15.37 2.85
C LYS A 84 0.34 -13.96 2.30
N ILE A 85 -0.84 -13.40 2.55
CA ILE A 85 -1.16 -12.02 2.15
C ILE A 85 -0.91 -11.09 3.33
N LEU A 86 -0.14 -10.03 3.09
CA LEU A 86 0.09 -8.95 4.03
C LEU A 86 -0.34 -7.63 3.42
N PHE A 87 -0.99 -6.77 4.21
CA PHE A 87 -1.47 -5.47 3.79
C PHE A 87 -0.60 -4.36 4.37
N ALA A 88 -0.28 -3.39 3.53
CA ALA A 88 0.39 -2.15 3.88
C ALA A 88 -0.51 -0.97 3.49
N HIS A 89 -1.15 -0.37 4.49
CA HIS A 89 -1.96 0.84 4.31
C HIS A 89 -1.09 2.05 4.58
N VAL A 90 -0.97 2.95 3.61
CA VAL A 90 -0.11 4.12 3.66
C VAL A 90 -0.95 5.38 3.48
N GLY A 91 -0.95 6.26 4.47
CA GLY A 91 -1.46 7.62 4.36
C GLY A 91 -0.31 8.59 4.12
N VAL A 92 -0.47 9.52 3.17
CA VAL A 92 0.54 10.55 2.87
C VAL A 92 -0.08 11.92 3.09
N ALA A 93 0.58 12.76 3.89
CA ALA A 93 0.19 14.14 4.08
C ALA A 93 1.31 15.09 3.65
N ASN A 94 0.94 16.26 3.13
CA ASN A 94 1.85 17.36 2.91
C ASN A 94 2.37 17.87 4.26
N ALA A 95 3.68 17.77 4.50
CA ALA A 95 4.31 18.20 5.75
C ALA A 95 4.75 19.67 5.74
N ASP A 96 4.69 20.35 4.60
CA ASP A 96 5.07 21.75 4.46
C ASP A 96 3.98 22.72 4.98
N THR A 97 2.90 22.18 5.56
CA THR A 97 1.74 22.95 6.05
C THR A 97 1.16 22.33 7.32
N GLN A 98 0.47 23.17 8.11
CA GLN A 98 -0.35 22.76 9.25
C GLN A 98 -1.87 22.92 8.97
N ASP A 99 -2.24 23.44 7.80
CA ASP A 99 -3.63 23.53 7.36
C ASP A 99 -4.11 22.15 6.89
N GLU A 100 -5.10 21.58 7.58
CA GLU A 100 -5.68 20.27 7.26
C GLU A 100 -6.18 20.18 5.81
N ASN A 101 -6.68 21.29 5.24
CA ASN A 101 -7.15 21.33 3.86
C ASN A 101 -6.01 21.23 2.85
N GLU A 102 -4.80 21.64 3.22
CA GLU A 102 -3.61 21.56 2.38
C GLU A 102 -2.79 20.29 2.66
N MET A 103 -2.95 19.67 3.84
CA MET A 103 -2.32 18.39 4.19
C MET A 103 -2.71 17.26 3.25
N GLN A 104 -3.95 17.24 2.75
CA GLN A 104 -4.42 16.25 1.77
C GLN A 104 -3.80 16.40 0.37
N HIS A 105 -2.97 17.43 0.14
CA HIS A 105 -2.42 17.77 -1.17
C HIS A 105 -0.89 17.71 -1.19
N PRO A 106 -0.27 16.52 -1.05
CA PRO A 106 1.18 16.38 -1.13
C PRO A 106 1.70 16.84 -2.50
N THR A 107 2.85 17.52 -2.50
CA THR A 107 3.44 18.12 -3.70
C THR A 107 4.76 17.46 -4.07
N LYS A 108 5.14 17.48 -5.35
CA LYS A 108 6.40 16.92 -5.83
C LYS A 108 7.58 17.68 -5.21
N GLY A 109 8.54 16.95 -4.64
CA GLY A 109 9.71 17.53 -4.00
C GLY A 109 9.46 18.16 -2.63
N GLY A 110 8.22 18.13 -2.12
CA GLY A 110 7.88 18.58 -0.77
C GLY A 110 8.23 17.54 0.30
N GLN A 111 8.03 17.92 1.56
CA GLN A 111 8.15 16.99 2.69
C GLN A 111 6.83 16.27 2.94
N TYR A 112 6.90 15.02 3.41
CA TYR A 112 5.71 14.20 3.66
C TYR A 112 5.69 13.66 5.08
N TYR A 113 4.52 13.72 5.72
CA TYR A 113 4.21 12.85 6.84
C TYR A 113 3.63 11.55 6.29
N ILE A 114 4.15 10.42 6.75
CA ILE A 114 3.70 9.09 6.34
C ILE A 114 3.04 8.42 7.54
N ASN A 115 1.74 8.15 7.40
CA ASN A 115 1.00 7.32 8.34
C ASN A 115 1.05 5.86 7.85
N TYR A 116 1.83 5.03 8.53
CA TYR A 116 1.97 3.61 8.24
C TYR A 116 2.07 2.82 9.55
N THR A 117 1.19 1.83 9.71
CA THR A 117 1.05 1.06 10.95
C THR A 117 1.70 -0.32 10.90
N GLY A 118 2.49 -0.61 9.86
CA GLY A 118 3.11 -1.92 9.67
C GLY A 118 2.36 -2.81 8.67
N LEU A 119 2.85 -4.05 8.54
CA LEU A 119 2.17 -5.09 7.78
C LEU A 119 1.11 -5.75 8.65
N SER A 120 -0.13 -5.84 8.17
CA SER A 120 -1.20 -6.54 8.85
C SER A 120 -1.70 -7.73 8.02
N ILE A 121 -2.06 -8.79 8.73
CA ILE A 121 -2.93 -9.82 8.17
C ILE A 121 -4.34 -9.23 8.26
N GLN A 122 -5.08 -9.18 7.15
CA GLN A 122 -6.52 -8.92 7.23
C GLN A 122 -7.23 -10.26 7.37
N PRO A 123 -7.72 -10.62 8.58
CA PRO A 123 -8.35 -11.93 8.79
C PRO A 123 -9.67 -12.10 8.04
N ASN A 124 -10.27 -11.03 7.48
CA ASN A 124 -11.66 -11.02 7.01
C ASN A 124 -11.91 -10.24 5.72
N ILE A 125 -11.12 -10.46 4.67
CA ILE A 125 -11.37 -9.80 3.37
C ILE A 125 -12.63 -10.37 2.66
N LEU A 126 -13.21 -11.46 3.18
CA LEU A 126 -14.39 -12.15 2.63
C LEU A 126 -15.48 -12.48 3.65
N GLN A 127 -15.58 -11.79 4.81
CA GLN A 127 -16.75 -12.04 5.69
C GLN A 127 -18.04 -11.47 5.07
N ASN A 128 -18.73 -12.37 4.35
CA ASN A 128 -20.11 -12.40 3.85
C ASN A 128 -21.00 -11.15 4.03
N PRO A 129 -21.57 -10.59 2.94
CA PRO A 129 -22.69 -9.65 3.01
C PRO A 129 -24.06 -10.29 3.32
N ASN A 130 -24.13 -11.60 3.60
CA ASN A 130 -25.37 -12.31 3.95
C ASN A 130 -25.42 -12.69 5.43
N SER A 131 -25.44 -11.70 6.32
CA SER A 131 -25.97 -11.85 7.70
C SER A 131 -27.19 -10.96 7.87
#